data_AF-A0AAV4IRZ1-F1
#
_entry.id   AF-A0AAV4IRZ1-F1
#
_cell.length_a   1.000
_cell.length_b   1.000
_cell.length_c   1.000
_cell.angle_alpha   90.00
_cell.angle_beta   90.00
_cell.angle_gamma   90.00
#
_symmetry.space_group_name_H-M   'P 1'
#
loop_
_entity.id
_entity.type
_entity.pdbx_description
1 polymer ?
#
loop_
_entity_poly.entity_id
_entity_poly.type
_entity_poly.pdbx_seq_one_letter_code
_entity_poly.pdbx_strand_id
1 'polypeptide(L)'
;MWPWPDKFGKTDNGAYRMKVRSSHRARANDVWRKLGTQVHRDIYIHHRKNTKSIVVAEKRQYLNEKVLSSGSSKELISLTNQLLGKEKKATLPDSVPCDKL
;
A
#
# COMPACT_ATOMS: atom_id res chain seq x y z
N MET A 1 53.61 -17.26 -7.91
CA MET A 1 52.35 -16.92 -8.61
C MET A 1 51.23 -17.67 -7.91
N TRP A 2 50.52 -17.01 -7.00
CA TRP A 2 49.40 -17.60 -6.25
C TRP A 2 48.11 -17.40 -7.06
N PRO A 3 47.23 -18.41 -7.21
CA PRO A 3 46.00 -18.24 -7.97
C PRO A 3 45.02 -17.41 -7.14
N TRP A 4 44.48 -16.37 -7.76
CA TRP A 4 43.34 -15.63 -7.22
C TRP A 4 42.09 -16.52 -7.24
N PRO A 5 41.24 -16.50 -6.21
CA PRO A 5 39.97 -17.21 -6.24
C PRO A 5 38.99 -16.42 -7.12
N ASP A 6 39.01 -16.73 -8.42
CA ASP A 6 37.82 -16.63 -9.23
C ASP A 6 36.80 -17.61 -8.64
N LYS A 7 35.74 -17.09 -8.03
CA LYS A 7 34.32 -17.35 -8.35
C LYS A 7 33.50 -16.58 -7.30
N PHE A 8 32.70 -15.62 -7.76
CA PHE A 8 31.53 -15.19 -7.00
C PHE A 8 30.64 -16.41 -6.76
N GLY A 9 30.83 -17.09 -5.63
CA GLY A 9 29.88 -18.05 -5.11
C GLY A 9 28.62 -17.29 -4.78
N LYS A 10 27.59 -17.39 -5.63
CA LYS A 10 26.24 -16.93 -5.29
C LYS A 10 25.83 -17.67 -4.03
N THR A 11 26.02 -17.03 -2.88
CA THR A 11 25.71 -17.66 -1.60
C THR A 11 24.21 -17.91 -1.53
N ASP A 12 23.83 -19.17 -1.32
CA ASP A 12 22.47 -19.66 -1.01
C ASP A 12 21.87 -19.09 0.30
N ASN A 13 22.49 -18.04 0.84
CA ASN A 13 22.10 -17.31 2.05
C ASN A 13 20.65 -16.80 1.99
N GLY A 14 20.15 -16.43 0.80
CA GLY A 14 18.76 -16.00 0.61
C GLY A 14 17.76 -17.14 0.76
N ALA A 15 18.03 -18.28 0.12
CA ALA A 15 17.17 -19.45 0.17
C ALA A 15 17.15 -20.08 1.57
N TYR A 16 18.31 -20.16 2.22
CA TYR A 16 18.44 -20.65 3.59
C TYR A 16 17.68 -19.74 4.58
N ARG A 17 17.87 -18.42 4.50
CA ARG A 17 17.12 -17.45 5.32
C ARG A 17 15.61 -17.55 5.11
N MET A 18 15.15 -17.76 3.87
CA MET A 18 13.73 -17.95 3.57
C MET A 18 13.18 -19.25 4.17
N LYS A 19 13.95 -20.34 4.13
CA LYS A 19 13.58 -21.63 4.73
C LYS A 19 13.48 -21.55 6.25
N VAL A 20 14.46 -20.88 6.90
CA VAL A 20 14.46 -20.63 8.35
C VAL A 20 13.29 -19.73 8.77
N ARG A 21 13.01 -18.65 8.02
CA ARG A 21 11.83 -17.79 8.25
C ARG A 21 10.53 -18.57 8.06
N SER A 22 10.45 -19.43 7.05
CA SER A 22 9.27 -20.27 6.82
C SER A 22 9.03 -21.25 7.97
N SER A 23 10.10 -21.90 8.46
CA SER A 23 10.03 -22.79 9.62
C SER A 23 9.64 -22.06 10.92
N HIS A 24 10.18 -20.87 11.17
CA HIS A 24 9.77 -20.05 12.31
C HIS A 24 8.29 -19.63 12.22
N ARG A 25 7.81 -19.26 11.02
CA ARG A 25 6.38 -18.97 10.81
C ARG A 25 5.51 -20.19 11.04
N ALA A 26 5.95 -21.38 10.63
CA ALA A 26 5.22 -22.63 10.85
C ALA A 26 5.12 -22.95 12.35
N ARG A 27 6.24 -22.93 13.08
CA ARG A 27 6.26 -23.14 14.54
C ARG A 27 5.43 -22.10 15.29
N ALA A 28 5.52 -20.83 14.93
CA ALA A 28 4.71 -19.77 15.53
C ALA A 28 3.21 -20.00 15.27
N ASN A 29 2.83 -20.45 14.07
CA ASN A 29 1.44 -20.81 13.77
C ASN A 29 0.99 -22.04 14.55
N ASP A 30 1.82 -23.06 14.75
CA ASP A 30 1.48 -24.24 15.55
C ASP A 30 1.30 -23.91 17.03
N VAL A 31 2.17 -23.06 17.59
CA VAL A 31 2.00 -22.55 18.96
C VAL A 31 0.72 -21.72 19.07
N TRP A 32 0.43 -20.87 18.09
CA TRP A 32 -0.82 -20.10 18.03
C TRP A 32 -2.07 -20.99 17.94
N ARG A 33 -2.03 -22.06 17.15
CA ARG A 33 -3.14 -23.03 17.04
C ARG A 33 -3.41 -23.75 18.36
N LYS A 34 -2.36 -24.03 19.14
CA LYS A 34 -2.46 -24.69 20.45
C LYS A 34 -2.95 -23.77 21.58
N LEU A 35 -2.82 -22.45 21.44
CA LEU A 35 -3.12 -21.47 22.49
C LEU A 35 -4.62 -21.13 22.67
N GLY A 36 -5.54 -21.75 21.91
CA GLY A 36 -6.98 -21.42 21.98
C GLY A 36 -7.35 -20.03 21.46
N THR A 37 -6.37 -19.22 21.04
CA THR A 37 -6.53 -17.88 20.48
C THR A 37 -7.03 -17.88 19.04
N GLN A 38 -7.26 -19.05 18.45
CA GLN A 38 -7.76 -19.20 17.10
C GLN A 38 -9.14 -18.55 16.93
N VAL A 39 -10.02 -18.68 17.93
CA VAL A 39 -11.32 -17.99 17.94
C VAL A 39 -11.14 -16.47 17.92
N HIS A 40 -10.26 -15.92 18.77
CA HIS A 40 -9.97 -14.48 18.78
C HIS A 40 -9.34 -13.99 17.48
N ARG A 41 -8.47 -14.80 16.87
CA ARG A 41 -7.87 -14.53 15.56
C ARG A 41 -8.93 -14.48 14.46
N ASP A 42 -9.84 -15.43 14.46
CA ASP A 42 -10.90 -15.53 13.45
C ASP A 42 -11.91 -14.39 13.61
N ILE A 43 -12.28 -14.05 14.85
CA ILE A 43 -13.07 -12.84 15.18
C ILE A 43 -12.36 -11.60 14.64
N TYR A 44 -11.07 -11.43 14.94
CA TYR A 44 -10.29 -10.28 14.45
C TYR A 44 -10.25 -10.23 12.92
N ILE A 45 -9.97 -11.35 12.25
CA ILE A 45 -9.91 -11.41 10.78
C ILE A 45 -11.28 -11.08 10.18
N HIS A 46 -12.35 -11.61 10.75
CA HIS A 46 -13.72 -11.35 10.33
C HIS A 46 -14.06 -9.86 10.45
N HIS A 47 -13.90 -9.27 11.63
CA HIS A 47 -14.19 -7.84 11.84
C HIS A 47 -13.27 -6.94 11.03
N ARG A 48 -12.00 -7.30 10.84
CA ARG A 48 -11.08 -6.54 9.98
C ARG A 48 -11.55 -6.54 8.52
N LYS A 49 -12.03 -7.68 8.01
CA LYS A 49 -12.57 -7.76 6.64
C LYS A 49 -13.85 -6.93 6.52
N ASN A 50 -14.77 -7.06 7.47
CA ASN A 50 -16.04 -6.33 7.46
C ASN A 50 -15.84 -4.81 7.59
N THR A 51 -14.98 -4.36 8.50
CA THR A 51 -14.67 -2.93 8.65
C THR A 51 -14.02 -2.38 7.39
N LYS A 52 -13.12 -3.13 6.74
CA LYS A 52 -12.55 -2.72 5.45
C LYS A 52 -13.62 -2.59 4.36
N SER A 53 -14.56 -3.53 4.25
CA SER A 53 -15.64 -3.43 3.26
C SER A 53 -16.58 -2.26 3.54
N ILE A 54 -16.94 -2.03 4.80
CA ILE A 54 -17.79 -0.89 5.21
C ILE A 54 -17.09 0.43 4.87
N VAL A 55 -15.83 0.61 5.26
CA VAL A 55 -15.07 1.84 4.97
C VAL A 55 -14.99 2.12 3.46
N VAL A 56 -14.82 1.09 2.63
CA VAL A 56 -14.82 1.25 1.17
C VAL A 56 -16.19 1.65 0.64
N ALA A 57 -17.26 1.04 1.15
CA ALA A 57 -18.63 1.39 0.77
C ALA A 57 -18.97 2.83 1.16
N GLU A 58 -18.70 3.22 2.41
CA GLU A 58 -18.93 4.57 2.93
C GLU A 58 -18.20 5.64 2.12
N LYS A 59 -16.90 5.40 1.82
CA LYS A 59 -16.11 6.33 1.00
C LYS A 59 -16.70 6.51 -0.39
N ARG A 60 -17.18 5.42 -0.99
CA ARG A 60 -17.81 5.46 -2.31
C ARG A 60 -19.13 6.22 -2.26
N GLN A 61 -19.94 5.98 -1.24
CA GLN A 61 -21.20 6.69 -1.05
C GLN A 61 -20.97 8.19 -0.86
N TYR A 62 -20.04 8.57 0.04
CA TYR A 62 -19.66 9.96 0.26
C TYR A 62 -19.22 10.66 -1.04
N LEU A 63 -18.40 10.00 -1.85
CA LEU A 63 -17.96 10.57 -3.13
C LEU A 63 -19.12 10.70 -4.13
N ASN A 64 -20.02 9.72 -4.20
CA ASN A 64 -21.21 9.80 -5.04
C ASN A 64 -22.12 10.95 -4.63
N GLU A 65 -22.40 11.10 -3.33
CA GLU A 65 -23.18 12.21 -2.80
C GLU A 65 -22.51 13.55 -3.11
N LYS A 66 -21.18 13.62 -2.99
CA LYS A 66 -20.41 14.82 -3.32
C LYS A 66 -20.46 15.17 -4.81
N VAL A 67 -20.48 14.17 -5.69
CA VAL A 67 -20.65 14.36 -7.15
C VAL A 67 -22.09 14.79 -7.47
N LEU A 68 -23.09 14.20 -6.83
CA LEU A 68 -24.50 14.57 -7.04
C LEU A 68 -24.83 15.96 -6.50
N SER A 69 -24.17 16.38 -5.42
CA SER A 69 -24.35 17.69 -4.79
C SER A 69 -23.46 18.79 -5.39
N SER A 70 -22.54 18.46 -6.31
CA SER A 70 -21.69 19.51 -6.91
C SER A 70 -22.51 20.35 -7.89
N GLY A 71 -22.76 21.61 -7.53
CA GLY A 71 -23.47 22.56 -8.37
C GLY A 71 -22.59 23.21 -9.45
N SER A 72 -21.27 23.00 -9.40
CA SER A 72 -20.30 23.65 -10.29
C SER A 72 -19.38 22.66 -11.01
N SER A 73 -19.16 22.89 -12.31
CA SER A 73 -18.24 22.11 -13.14
C SER A 73 -16.80 22.13 -12.63
N LYS A 74 -16.37 23.22 -11.98
CA LYS A 74 -15.02 23.34 -11.38
C LYS A 74 -14.81 22.37 -10.23
N GLU A 75 -15.84 22.15 -9.41
CA GLU A 75 -15.79 21.23 -8.28
C GLU A 75 -15.72 19.79 -8.75
N LEU A 76 -16.50 19.44 -9.79
CA LEU A 76 -16.44 18.12 -10.43
C LEU A 76 -15.07 17.83 -11.04
N ILE A 77 -14.46 18.80 -11.72
CA ILE A 77 -13.12 18.65 -12.30
C ILE A 77 -12.08 18.46 -11.19
N SER A 78 -12.18 19.25 -10.11
CA SER A 78 -11.29 19.11 -8.94
C SER A 78 -11.41 17.74 -8.30
N LEU A 79 -12.62 17.25 -8.07
CA LEU A 79 -12.90 15.91 -7.54
C LEU A 79 -12.37 14.82 -8.46
N THR A 80 -12.59 14.96 -9.76
CA THR A 80 -12.09 14.01 -10.76
C THR A 80 -10.56 13.95 -10.76
N ASN A 81 -9.90 15.11 -10.68
CA ASN A 81 -8.44 15.18 -10.59
C ASN A 81 -7.92 14.53 -9.30
N GLN A 82 -8.61 14.71 -8.16
CA GLN A 82 -8.29 14.03 -6.90
C GLN A 82 -8.43 12.50 -7.02
N LEU A 83 -9.51 12.01 -7.63
CA LEU A 83 -9.76 10.57 -7.81
C LEU A 83 -8.75 9.92 -8.75
N LEU A 84 -8.29 10.65 -9.78
CA LEU A 84 -7.27 10.19 -10.71
C LEU A 84 -5.84 10.33 -10.16
N GLY A 85 -5.67 10.86 -8.94
CA GLY A 85 -4.35 11.12 -8.36
C GLY A 85 -3.52 12.12 -9.18
N LYS A 86 -4.16 13.00 -9.95
CA LYS A 86 -3.46 14.01 -10.73
C LYS A 86 -2.87 15.03 -9.76
N GLU A 87 -1.55 15.15 -9.77
CA GLU A 87 -0.86 16.19 -9.03
C GLU A 87 -1.35 17.56 -9.52
N LYS A 88 -1.67 18.45 -8.57
CA LYS A 88 -1.87 19.86 -8.87
C LYS A 88 -0.51 20.43 -9.29
N LYS A 89 -0.16 20.29 -10.57
CA LYS A 89 0.95 21.03 -11.18
C LYS A 89 0.52 22.50 -11.26
N ALA A 90 0.57 23.19 -10.12
CA ALA A 90 0.60 24.64 -10.11
C ALA A 90 2.00 25.03 -10.59
N THR A 91 2.19 25.12 -11.91
CA THR A 91 3.36 25.78 -12.46
C THR A 91 3.17 27.27 -12.14
N LEU A 92 3.78 27.72 -11.05
CA LEU A 92 3.98 29.15 -10.81
C LEU A 92 4.74 29.70 -12.04
N PRO A 93 4.35 30.87 -12.59
CA PRO A 93 5.08 31.49 -13.69
C PRO A 93 6.39 32.12 -13.21
N ASP A 94 7.25 31.36 -12.53
CA ASP A 94 8.57 31.81 -12.05
C ASP A 94 9.73 31.27 -12.92
N SER A 95 9.44 30.83 -14.15
CA SER A 95 10.48 30.37 -15.10
C SER A 95 10.61 31.25 -16.33
N VAL A 96 9.94 32.41 -16.37
CA VAL A 96 10.26 33.44 -17.35
C VAL A 96 11.28 34.37 -16.69
N PRO A 97 12.59 34.30 -17.02
CA PRO A 97 13.54 35.30 -16.56
C PRO A 97 13.04 36.68 -17.00
N CYS A 98 12.94 37.63 -16.06
CA CYS A 98 12.53 39.02 -16.29
C CYS A 98 13.45 39.80 -17.24
N ASP A 99 14.49 39.18 -17.81
CA ASP A 99 15.50 39.83 -18.65
C ASP A 99 15.04 40.08 -20.10
N LYS A 100 13.75 39.87 -20.42
CA LYS A 100 13.19 40.12 -21.76
C LYS A 100 11.82 40.80 -21.72
N LEU A 101 11.70 41.88 -20.97
CA LEU A 101 10.69 42.92 -21.18
C LEU A 101 11.37 44.24 -21.54
#